data_AF-A0A224A2K9-F1
#
_entry.id   AF-A0A224A2K9-F1
#
_cell.length_a   1.000
_cell.length_b   1.000
_cell.length_c   1.000
_cell.angle_alpha   90.00
_cell.angle_beta   90.00
_cell.angle_gamma   90.00
#
_symmetry.space_group_name_H-M   'P 1'
#
loop_
_entity.id
_entity.type
_entity.pdbx_description
1 polymer ?
#
loop_
_entity_poly.entity_id
_entity_poly.type
_entity_poly.pdbx_seq_one_letter_code
_entity_poly.pdbx_strand_id
1 'polypeptide(L)'
;MSFVSFLFLLMAMLVLFLFNTKMFYLRALLILEALMLTALMISILVLGNLQYEPFMFLLLLTFAVSEAGLGLSLLLTYMKNIGSDLVKSYVI
;
A
#
# COMPACT_ATOMS: atom_id res chain seq x y z
N MET A 1 21.04 -10.91 -3.22
CA MET A 1 20.88 -10.49 -1.82
C MET A 1 20.84 -8.98 -1.66
N SER A 2 21.78 -8.22 -2.24
CA SER A 2 21.82 -6.74 -2.12
C SER A 2 20.55 -6.01 -2.61
N PHE A 3 19.96 -6.45 -3.73
CA PHE A 3 18.77 -5.80 -4.27
C PHE A 3 17.53 -5.97 -3.37
N VAL A 4 17.30 -7.18 -2.86
CA VAL A 4 16.18 -7.45 -1.94
C VAL A 4 16.35 -6.68 -0.63
N SER A 5 17.57 -6.58 -0.09
CA SER A 5 17.83 -5.77 1.10
C SER A 5 17.56 -4.27 0.87
N PHE A 6 17.85 -3.76 -0.33
CA PHE A 6 17.53 -2.38 -0.68
C PHE A 6 16.02 -2.14 -0.79
N LEU A 7 15.29 -3.06 -1.42
CA LEU A 7 13.82 -3.02 -1.46
C LEU A 7 13.20 -3.11 -0.06
N PHE A 8 13.77 -3.91 0.83
CA PHE A 8 13.30 -4.02 2.21
C PHE A 8 13.54 -2.73 3.00
N LEU A 9 14.69 -2.06 2.79
CA LEU A 9 14.95 -0.74 3.35
C LEU A 9 13.95 0.30 2.82
N LEU A 10 13.66 0.29 1.51
CA LEU A 10 12.65 1.16 0.90
C LEU A 10 11.27 0.94 1.54
N MET A 11 10.87 -0.31 1.74
CA MET A 11 9.61 -0.66 2.40
C MET A 11 9.55 -0.10 3.83
N ALA A 12 10.62 -0.24 4.62
CA ALA A 12 10.69 0.33 5.96
C ALA A 12 10.56 1.87 5.95
N MET A 13 11.20 2.55 4.99
CA MET A 13 11.09 4.00 4.84
C MET A 13 9.67 4.43 4.45
N LEU A 14 9.01 3.70 3.55
CA LEU A 14 7.63 3.98 3.17
C LEU A 14 6.65 3.84 4.35
N VAL A 15 6.87 2.86 5.24
CA VAL A 15 6.08 2.72 6.48
C VAL A 15 6.28 3.94 7.39
N LEU A 16 7.50 4.44 7.53
CA LEU A 16 7.75 5.68 8.30
C LEU A 16 7.07 6.90 7.69
N PHE A 17 7.01 6.99 6.35
CA PHE A 17 6.26 8.05 5.66
C PHE A 17 4.75 7.93 5.89
N LEU A 18 4.21 6.71 5.91
CA LEU A 18 2.79 6.47 6.16
C LEU A 18 2.34 7.02 7.52
N PHE A 19 3.14 6.82 8.57
CA PHE A 19 2.83 7.36 9.90
C PHE A 19 2.92 8.90 9.98
N ASN A 20 3.68 9.53 9.08
CA ASN A 20 3.82 10.98 9.02
C ASN A 20 2.72 11.68 8.20
N THR A 21 2.00 10.96 7.33
CA THR A 21 0.91 11.55 6.56
C THR A 21 -0.37 11.68 7.39
N LYS A 22 -0.58 12.86 8.00
CA LYS A 22 -1.77 13.16 8.81
C LYS A 22 -2.84 14.01 8.12
N MET A 23 -2.55 14.56 6.93
CA MET A 23 -3.37 15.64 6.35
C MET A 23 -4.39 15.16 5.31
N PHE A 24 -3.99 14.28 4.39
CA PHE A 24 -4.85 13.89 3.26
C PHE A 24 -4.96 12.37 3.20
N TYR A 25 -6.19 11.86 3.16
CA TYR A 25 -6.46 10.42 3.13
C TYR A 25 -5.97 9.81 1.81
N LEU A 26 -6.11 10.54 0.70
CA LEU A 26 -5.59 10.09 -0.61
C LEU A 26 -4.07 9.92 -0.63
N ARG A 27 -3.31 10.75 0.11
CA ARG A 27 -1.85 10.58 0.22
C ARG A 27 -1.47 9.32 1.00
N ALA A 28 -2.24 8.97 2.02
CA ALA A 28 -2.03 7.73 2.77
C ALA A 28 -2.30 6.50 1.87
N LEU A 29 -3.35 6.55 1.04
CA LEU A 29 -3.65 5.49 0.06
C LEU A 29 -2.53 5.30 -0.97
N LEU A 30 -1.95 6.39 -1.50
CA LEU A 30 -0.84 6.30 -2.45
C LEU A 30 0.42 5.67 -1.83
N ILE A 31 0.70 5.97 -0.56
CA ILE A 31 1.83 5.34 0.15
C ILE A 31 1.55 3.85 0.39
N LEU A 32 0.29 3.50 0.70
CA LEU A 32 -0.12 2.12 0.86
C LEU A 32 0.00 1.33 -0.45
N GLU A 33 -0.34 1.93 -1.60
CA GLU A 33 -0.17 1.31 -2.92
C GLU A 33 1.32 1.09 -3.24
N ALA A 34 2.18 2.06 -2.93
CA ALA A 34 3.63 1.90 -3.06
C ALA A 34 4.18 0.77 -2.15
N LEU A 35 3.65 0.64 -0.93
CA LEU A 35 3.99 -0.47 -0.03
C LEU A 35 3.58 -1.83 -0.62
N MET A 36 2.36 -1.94 -1.15
CA MET A 36 1.88 -3.19 -1.77
C MET A 36 2.68 -3.57 -3.01
N LEU A 37 3.05 -2.60 -3.84
CA LEU A 37 3.87 -2.83 -5.04
C LEU A 37 5.29 -3.28 -4.68
N THR A 38 5.92 -2.67 -3.66
CA THR A 38 7.24 -3.12 -3.18
C THR A 38 7.19 -4.52 -2.58
N ALA A 39 6.12 -4.87 -1.84
CA ALA A 39 5.91 -6.21 -1.32
C ALA A 39 5.72 -7.25 -2.45
N LEU A 40 4.95 -6.92 -3.49
CA LEU A 40 4.77 -7.78 -4.67
C LEU A 40 6.11 -8.00 -5.41
N MET A 41 6.90 -6.95 -5.59
CA MET A 41 8.25 -7.07 -6.19
C MET A 41 9.17 -7.99 -5.39
N ILE A 42 9.16 -7.87 -4.06
CA ILE A 42 9.92 -8.78 -3.18
C ILE A 42 9.40 -10.22 -3.34
N SER A 43 8.08 -10.40 -3.38
CA SER A 43 7.47 -11.74 -3.52
C SER A 43 7.88 -12.42 -4.83
N ILE A 44 7.87 -11.72 -5.97
CA ILE A 44 8.29 -12.27 -7.27
C ILE A 44 9.75 -12.73 -7.21
N LEU A 45 10.63 -11.92 -6.63
CA LEU A 45 12.05 -12.23 -6.54
C LEU A 45 12.32 -13.42 -5.61
N VAL A 46 11.60 -13.53 -4.50
CA VAL A 46 11.75 -14.63 -3.54
C VAL A 46 11.15 -15.92 -4.09
N LEU A 47 9.91 -15.89 -4.59
CA LEU A 47 9.27 -17.08 -5.18
C LEU A 47 10.00 -17.57 -6.44
N GLY A 48 10.49 -16.64 -7.27
CA GLY A 48 11.25 -16.99 -8.48
C GLY A 48 12.55 -17.73 -8.17
N ASN A 49 13.24 -17.39 -7.07
CA ASN A 49 14.43 -18.11 -6.64
C ASN A 49 14.14 -19.49 -6.04
N LEU A 50 12.94 -19.68 -5.48
CA LEU A 50 12.53 -20.90 -4.81
C LEU A 50 11.80 -21.89 -5.73
N GLN A 51 11.64 -21.55 -7.02
CA GLN A 51 10.89 -22.32 -8.02
C GLN A 51 9.49 -22.75 -7.53
N TYR A 52 8.83 -21.90 -6.72
CA TYR A 52 7.45 -22.15 -6.32
C TYR A 52 6.49 -21.84 -7.47
N GLU A 53 5.35 -22.53 -7.47
CA GLU A 53 4.27 -22.32 -8.41
C GLU A 53 3.82 -20.85 -8.44
N PRO A 54 3.65 -20.25 -9.63
CA PRO A 54 3.24 -18.84 -9.79
C PRO A 54 1.85 -18.54 -9.21
N PHE A 55 1.09 -19.56 -8.80
CA PHE A 55 -0.23 -19.44 -8.20
C PHE A 55 -0.24 -18.64 -6.89
N MET A 56 0.81 -18.77 -6.07
CA MET A 56 0.94 -18.02 -4.81
C MET A 56 1.09 -16.52 -5.07
N PHE A 57 1.78 -16.14 -6.15
CA PHE A 57 1.91 -14.74 -6.56
C PHE A 57 0.57 -14.18 -7.04
N LEU A 58 -0.19 -14.94 -7.83
CA LEU A 58 -1.53 -14.53 -8.30
C LEU A 58 -2.49 -14.32 -7.12
N LEU A 59 -2.46 -15.19 -6.11
CA LEU A 59 -3.26 -15.04 -4.90
C LEU A 59 -2.89 -13.76 -4.13
N LEU A 60 -1.59 -13.46 -3.99
CA LEU A 60 -1.13 -12.21 -3.36
C LEU A 60 -1.61 -10.98 -4.15
N LEU A 61 -1.57 -11.04 -5.48
CA LEU A 61 -2.00 -9.95 -6.35
C LEU A 61 -3.52 -9.69 -6.24
N THR A 62 -4.36 -10.72 -6.15
CA THR A 62 -5.81 -10.53 -5.99
C THR A 62 -6.16 -9.87 -4.65
N PHE A 63 -5.50 -10.29 -3.56
CA PHE A 63 -5.68 -9.63 -2.27
C PHE A 63 -5.21 -8.17 -2.31
N ALA A 64 -4.06 -7.90 -2.92
CA ALA A 64 -3.53 -6.54 -3.06
C ALA A 64 -4.50 -5.59 -3.79
N VAL A 65 -5.07 -6.03 -4.91
CA VAL A 65 -6.07 -5.24 -5.66
C VAL A 65 -7.36 -5.06 -4.86
N SER A 66 -7.80 -6.11 -4.13
CA SER A 66 -9.02 -6.04 -3.33
C SER A 66 -8.92 -5.05 -2.16
N GLU A 67 -7.75 -4.95 -1.51
CA GLU A 67 -7.50 -3.98 -0.44
C GLU A 67 -7.57 -2.54 -0.97
N ALA A 68 -6.95 -2.28 -2.13
CA ALA A 68 -7.01 -0.96 -2.78
C ALA A 68 -8.45 -0.57 -3.15
N GLY A 69 -9.24 -1.51 -3.67
CA GLY A 69 -10.66 -1.30 -3.98
C GLY A 69 -11.48 -0.94 -2.74
N LEU A 70 -11.27 -1.65 -1.62
CA LEU A 70 -11.90 -1.33 -0.34
C LEU A 70 -11.46 0.04 0.16
N GLY A 71 -10.16 0.37 0.10
CA GLY A 71 -9.62 1.67 0.51
C GLY A 71 -10.24 2.86 -0.23
N LEU A 72 -10.43 2.74 -1.55
CA LEU A 72 -11.08 3.77 -2.37
C LEU A 72 -12.58 3.91 -2.07
N SER A 73 -13.28 2.81 -1.81
CA SER A 73 -14.70 2.86 -1.43
C SER A 73 -14.91 3.59 -0.10
N LEU A 74 -13.99 3.42 0.85
CA LEU A 74 -13.96 4.15 2.12
C LEU A 74 -13.66 5.63 1.90
N LEU A 75 -12.71 5.98 1.03
CA LEU A 75 -12.44 7.39 0.68
C LEU A 75 -13.70 8.06 0.10
N LEU A 76 -14.38 7.42 -0.84
CA LEU A 76 -15.57 7.98 -1.48
C LEU A 76 -16.72 8.20 -0.48
N THR A 77 -16.93 7.27 0.44
CA THR A 77 -17.94 7.44 1.51
C THR A 77 -17.55 8.53 2.51
N TYR A 78 -16.25 8.63 2.84
CA TYR A 78 -15.73 9.71 3.69
C TYR A 78 -15.93 11.09 3.07
N MET A 79 -15.53 11.26 1.80
CA MET A 79 -15.73 12.51 1.07
C MET A 79 -17.21 12.87 0.94
N LYS A 80 -18.10 11.88 0.78
CA LYS A 80 -19.55 12.12 0.71
C LYS A 80 -20.12 12.66 2.03
N ASN A 81 -19.54 12.27 3.17
CA ASN A 81 -20.03 12.68 4.49
C ASN A 81 -19.46 14.02 4.97
N ILE A 82 -18.17 14.30 4.69
CA ILE A 82 -17.45 15.48 5.22
C ILE A 82 -17.20 16.55 4.15
N GLY A 83 -17.35 16.20 2.86
CA GLY A 83 -17.13 17.12 1.74
C GLY A 83 -15.66 17.44 1.46
N SER A 84 -14.71 16.89 2.24
CA SER A 84 -13.27 17.11 2.06
C SER A 84 -12.46 15.85 2.31
N ASP A 85 -11.27 15.76 1.72
CA ASP A 85 -10.30 14.65 1.84
C ASP A 85 -9.37 14.81 3.07
N LEU A 86 -9.69 15.75 3.97
CA LEU A 86 -8.89 16.06 5.15
C LEU A 86 -9.24 15.12 6.30
N VAL A 87 -8.30 14.25 6.70
CA VAL A 87 -8.48 13.30 7.82
C VAL A 87 -8.78 14.03 9.14
N LYS A 88 -8.22 15.24 9.30
CA LYS A 88 -8.61 16.19 10.33
C LYS A 88 -9.39 17.33 9.68
N SER A 89 -10.72 17.28 9.78
CA SER A 89 -11.51 18.50 9.71
C SER A 89 -11.13 19.33 10.94
N TYR A 90 -10.39 20.42 10.74
CA TYR A 90 -10.24 21.43 11.77
C TYR A 90 -11.61 22.08 11.97
N VAL A 91 -12.48 21.43 12.74
CA VAL A 91 -13.57 22.10 13.45
C VAL A 91 -12.88 22.84 14.59
N ILE A 92 -12.50 24.08 14.32
CA ILE A 92 -12.35 25.10 15.35
C ILE A 92 -13.71 25.76 15.48
#